data_AF-A0AA97P522-F1
#
_entry.id   AF-A0AA97P522-F1
#
_cell.length_a   1.000
_cell.length_b   1.000
_cell.length_c   1.000
_cell.angle_alpha   90.00
_cell.angle_beta   90.00
_cell.angle_gamma   90.00
#
_symmetry.space_group_name_H-M   'P 1'
#
loop_
_entity.id
_entity.type
_entity.pdbx_description
1 polymer ?
#
loop_
_entity_poly.entity_id
_entity_poly.type
_entity_poly.pdbx_seq_one_letter_code
_entity_poly.pdbx_strand_id
1 'polypeptide(L)' 'MCMGATCGTCSKKTWRGCGSHISSAMAGVPESEWCTCEPKVEFEGTMYPPAAKM' A
#
# COMPACT_ATOMS: atom_id res chain seq x y z
N MET A 1 9.37 6.53 -7.70
CA MET A 1 8.85 7.34 -6.57
C MET A 1 7.71 6.57 -5.95
N CYS A 2 7.82 6.19 -4.67
CA CYS A 2 6.69 5.56 -3.99
C CYS A 2 5.77 6.65 -3.45
N MET A 3 4.47 6.48 -3.62
CA MET A 3 3.47 7.43 -3.16
C MET A 3 2.19 6.71 -2.76
N GLY A 4 1.40 7.33 -1.89
CA GLY A 4 0.05 6.89 -1.59
C GLY A 4 -0.82 6.92 -2.85
N ALA A 5 -1.61 5.88 -3.05
CA ALA A 5 -2.52 5.69 -4.17
C ALA A 5 -3.85 5.11 -3.65
N THR A 6 -4.88 5.15 -4.48
CA THR A 6 -6.15 4.46 -4.18
C THR A 6 -6.22 3.19 -5.02
N CYS A 7 -6.58 2.07 -4.41
CA CYS A 7 -6.79 0.82 -5.12
C CYS A 7 -8.06 0.93 -5.99
N GLY A 8 -7.96 0.67 -7.30
CA GLY A 8 -9.13 0.65 -8.18
C GLY A 8 -10.08 -0.52 -7.92
N THR A 9 -9.62 -1.59 -7.26
CA THR A 9 -10.41 -2.81 -7.01
C THR A 9 -11.27 -2.70 -5.76
N CYS A 10 -10.71 -2.21 -4.66
CA CYS A 10 -11.41 -2.11 -3.37
C CYS A 10 -11.64 -0.68 -2.88
N SER A 11 -11.22 0.33 -3.66
CA SER A 11 -11.34 1.77 -3.34
C SER A 11 -10.66 2.22 -2.04
N LYS A 12 -9.84 1.35 -1.42
CA LYS A 12 -9.05 1.64 -0.22
C LYS A 12 -7.70 2.28 -0.54
N LYS A 13 -7.05 2.83 0.49
CA LYS A 13 -5.71 3.40 0.38
C LYS A 13 -4.67 2.31 0.22
N THR A 14 -3.76 2.51 -0.71
CA THR A 14 -2.59 1.68 -0.93
C THR A 14 -1.42 2.56 -1.32
N TRP A 15 -0.31 1.97 -1.73
CA TRP A 15 0.85 2.66 -2.25
C TRP A 15 1.08 2.25 -3.70
N ARG A 16 1.91 3.01 -4.41
CA ARG A 16 2.37 2.70 -5.76
C ARG A 16 3.84 3.05 -5.85
N GLY A 17 4.67 2.20 -6.43
CA GLY A 17 6.11 2.45 -6.58
C GLY A 17 6.95 1.17 -6.58
N CYS A 18 8.20 1.27 -6.14
CA CYS A 18 9.18 0.18 -6.14
C CYS A 18 9.14 -0.74 -4.91
N GLY A 19 8.36 -0.41 -3.88
CA GLY A 19 8.22 -1.24 -2.68
C GLY A 19 9.27 -1.00 -1.60
N SER A 20 10.32 -0.22 -1.87
CA SER A 20 11.34 0.12 -0.85
C SER A 20 10.98 1.31 0.03
N HIS A 21 9.85 1.98 -0.22
CA HIS A 21 9.44 3.17 0.51
C HIS A 21 7.96 3.10 0.88
N ILE A 22 7.46 1.89 1.20
CA ILE A 22 6.04 1.66 1.50
C ILE A 22 5.66 2.35 2.81
N SER A 23 6.52 2.27 3.82
CA SER A 23 6.34 2.95 5.11
C SER A 23 6.12 4.45 4.93
N SER A 24 6.94 5.11 4.09
CA SER A 24 6.77 6.53 3.75
C SER A 24 5.54 6.80 2.89
N ALA A 25 5.21 5.92 1.95
CA ALA A 25 4.04 6.08 1.07
C ALA A 25 2.70 5.91 1.80
N MET A 26 2.68 5.09 2.85
CA MET A 26 1.53 4.84 3.72
C MET A 26 1.60 5.64 5.03
N ALA A 27 2.59 6.53 5.19
CA ALA A 27 2.74 7.35 6.37
C ALA A 27 1.49 8.22 6.58
N GLY A 28 0.86 8.08 7.76
CA GLY A 28 -0.37 8.78 8.10
C GLY A 28 -1.67 8.13 7.62
N VAL A 29 -1.61 6.98 6.93
CA VAL A 29 -2.81 6.19 6.59
C VAL A 29 -2.99 5.09 7.65
N PRO A 30 -4.12 5.07 8.38
CA PRO A 30 -4.38 4.01 9.35
C PRO A 30 -4.61 2.66 8.67
N GLU A 31 -4.24 1.56 9.33
CA GLU A 31 -4.36 0.20 8.78
C GLU A 31 -5.80 -0.19 8.37
N SER A 32 -6.81 0.42 9.00
CA SER A 32 -8.22 0.24 8.65
C SER A 32 -8.56 0.70 7.23
N GLU A 33 -7.86 1.72 6.75
CA GLU A 33 -7.98 2.27 5.40
C GLU A 33 -7.08 1.58 4.38
N TRP A 34 -6.20 0.68 4.82
CA TRP A 34 -5.31 -0.05 3.91
C TRP A 34 -6.10 -1.04 3.05
N CYS A 35 -5.67 -1.14 1.80
CA CYS A 35 -6.16 -2.11 0.84
C CYS A 35 -6.06 -3.54 1.40
N THR A 36 -7.15 -4.30 1.27
CA THR A 36 -7.21 -5.68 1.75
C THR A 36 -7.04 -6.69 0.62
N CYS A 37 -6.67 -6.24 -0.59
CA CYS A 37 -6.40 -7.12 -1.72
C CYS A 37 -5.14 -7.96 -1.48
N GLU A 38 -5.06 -9.08 -2.18
CA GLU A 38 -3.92 -10.00 -2.15
C GLU A 38 -3.16 -10.00 -3.49
N PRO A 39 -1.85 -10.33 -3.50
CA PRO A 39 -1.02 -10.68 -2.34
C PRO A 39 -0.50 -9.45 -1.60
N LYS A 40 -0.55 -9.49 -0.27
CA LYS A 40 0.12 -8.47 0.56
C LYS A 40 1.64 -8.63 0.43
N VAL A 41 2.37 -7.53 0.64
CA VAL A 41 3.83 -7.54 0.61
C VAL A 41 4.36 -7.33 2.01
N GLU A 42 5.40 -8.08 2.37
CA GLU A 42 6.12 -7.86 3.61
C GLU A 42 7.24 -6.84 3.36
N PHE A 43 7.27 -5.77 4.15
CA PHE A 43 8.34 -4.77 4.13
C PHE A 43 8.73 -4.44 5.56
N GLU A 44 10.01 -4.62 5.88
CA GLU A 44 10.55 -4.39 7.23
C GLU A 44 9.78 -5.13 8.34
N GLY A 45 9.32 -6.35 8.07
CA GLY A 45 8.53 -7.16 9.02
C GLY A 45 7.08 -6.71 9.20
N THR A 46 6.64 -5.70 8.43
CA THR A 46 5.24 -5.23 8.40
C THR A 46 4.56 -5.68 7.11
N MET A 47 3.35 -6.22 7.24
CA MET A 47 2.57 -6.68 6.09
C MET A 47 1.73 -5.54 5.51
N TYR A 48 2.18 -5.01 4.38
CA TYR A 48 1.51 -3.91 3.67
C TYR A 48 0.61 -4.42 2.53
N PRO A 49 -0.40 -3.63 2.13
CA PRO A 49 -1.21 -3.91 0.96
C PRO A 49 -0.38 -4.07 -0.34
N PRO A 50 -0.91 -4.76 -1.37
CA PRO A 50 -0.30 -4.77 -2.69
C PRO A 50 -0.26 -3.37 -3.30
N ALA A 51 0.76 -3.11 -4.10
CA ALA A 51 0.83 -1.89 -4.90
C ALA A 51 -0.43 -1.72 -5.76
N ALA A 52 -0.93 -0.49 -5.88
CA ALA A 52 -2.01 -0.18 -6.83
C ALA A 52 -1.60 -0.61 -8.24
N LYS A 53 -2.35 -1.56 -8.82
CA LYS A 53 -2.28 -1.85 -10.25
C LYS A 53 -2.83 -0.65 -11.02
N MET A 54 -2.14 -0.28 -12.10
CA MET A 54 -2.64 0.70 -13.08
C MET A 54 -3.92 0.21 -13.73
#